data_AF-A0A7U6Y882-F1
#
_entry.id   AF-A0A7U6Y882-F1
#
_cell.length_a   1.000
_cell.length_b   1.000
_cell.length_c   1.000
_cell.angle_alpha   90.00
_cell.angle_beta   90.00
_cell.angle_gamma   90.00
#
_symmetry.space_group_name_H-M   'P 1'
#
loop_
_entity.id
_entity.type
_entity.pdbx_description
1 polymer ?
#
loop_
_entity_poly.entity_id
_entity_poly.type
_entity_poly.pdbx_seq_one_letter_code
_entity_poly.pdbx_strand_id
1 'polypeptide(L)'
;MCDSIFSLARTGLSLLTKSKRARMTGIRPQPPMVAILVAAFPLIIHAPIVLSDARFLDGTYFEYYLEQGRWEVITWNFYNVSMQLWAWMLWPLLGTTHPGWWLQLAELLSLAVIGLCVERSARLHANLPQEQSLFLGMLVTAFPAYGSTMMSNTVVYIFPDALFYLGWTLYLDRALCGQKGLFRSALAFGLLWVSFHHNSLLAFHYGLLAIFLVLFAARQESPSSLIRFWAGVGLAFLKRHWLITVLPVLFFALRQVLLPKSSPFGTHNQLVLDLPKNFRAFAGSFYHHVVLNLSAAFASQAWLLAVVLAVSAGILAYAWRREPTSRQTVWIALLGALMAVLAILPYAAVAKAAPLQSFGARYGMLSGLGGSLIILAIWRVLPQRAALRLIVAVVFLAGLTWRGLSDDLMWLGRWAKDKAAVVTLAELPAPVEGTVLLWDDSWRIGRETYRPFELSWFFRKAWGREAWLGIDLLERDPDAFLREDSHTRLKRYYILSDFIQNGCTQIVTVRAADDTIDPVRLGSEYLVRHLAAPGTLDAFLKSLIDLKISPAECSQITSSLALPPYNYGMVFDQA
;
A
#
# COMPACT_ATOMS: atom_id res chain seq x y z
N MET A 1 -10.86 -43.72 11.79
CA MET A 1 -10.38 -42.31 11.76
C MET A 1 -10.79 -41.56 10.49
N CYS A 2 -11.00 -42.23 9.35
CA CYS A 2 -11.52 -41.60 8.12
C CYS A 2 -13.05 -41.37 8.11
N ASP A 3 -13.84 -42.14 8.86
CA ASP A 3 -15.31 -41.98 8.88
C ASP A 3 -15.81 -40.76 9.67
N SER A 4 -15.03 -40.23 10.62
CA SER A 4 -15.43 -39.03 11.36
C SER A 4 -15.32 -37.77 10.49
N ILE A 5 -14.33 -37.69 9.60
CA ILE A 5 -14.16 -36.59 8.62
C ILE A 5 -15.39 -36.46 7.70
N PHE A 6 -16.09 -37.56 7.40
CA PHE A 6 -17.25 -37.59 6.51
C PHE A 6 -18.60 -37.28 7.19
N SER A 7 -18.75 -37.62 8.48
CA SER A 7 -19.87 -37.11 9.29
C SER A 7 -19.80 -35.58 9.41
N LEU A 8 -18.57 -35.05 9.47
CA LEU A 8 -18.24 -33.63 9.61
C LEU A 8 -18.62 -32.77 8.39
N ALA A 9 -18.42 -33.27 7.17
CA ALA A 9 -18.90 -32.62 5.94
C ALA A 9 -20.43 -32.72 5.82
N ARG A 10 -21.04 -33.86 6.22
CA ARG A 10 -22.49 -34.07 6.21
C ARG A 10 -23.27 -33.15 7.16
N THR A 11 -22.84 -32.98 8.41
CA THR A 11 -23.56 -32.15 9.40
C THR A 11 -23.32 -30.66 9.23
N GLY A 12 -22.13 -30.26 8.74
CA GLY A 12 -21.86 -28.87 8.35
C GLY A 12 -22.64 -28.44 7.11
N LEU A 13 -22.83 -29.33 6.12
CA LEU A 13 -23.61 -29.04 4.90
C LEU A 13 -25.13 -29.21 5.08
N SER A 14 -25.63 -30.12 5.93
CA SER A 14 -27.09 -30.36 6.04
C SER A 14 -27.84 -29.26 6.79
N LEU A 15 -27.18 -28.53 7.68
CA LEU A 15 -27.75 -27.35 8.36
C LEU A 15 -27.83 -26.14 7.42
N LEU A 16 -27.05 -26.12 6.33
CA LEU A 16 -27.13 -25.10 5.28
C LEU A 16 -28.21 -25.40 4.24
N THR A 17 -28.73 -26.64 4.13
CA THR A 17 -29.69 -27.02 3.09
C THR A 17 -31.16 -26.94 3.54
N LYS A 18 -31.49 -27.20 4.81
CA LYS A 18 -32.90 -27.19 5.26
C LYS A 18 -33.51 -25.79 5.43
N SER A 19 -32.70 -24.73 5.52
CA SER A 19 -33.17 -23.32 5.54
C SER A 19 -33.30 -22.70 4.12
N LYS A 20 -32.84 -23.40 3.07
CA LYS A 20 -32.47 -22.76 1.78
C LYS A 20 -33.49 -22.78 0.65
N ARG A 21 -34.67 -23.37 0.78
CA ARG A 21 -35.65 -23.39 -0.34
C ARG A 21 -36.66 -22.22 -0.38
N ALA A 22 -36.75 -21.38 0.64
CA ALA A 22 -37.78 -20.33 0.72
C ALA A 22 -37.26 -18.87 0.66
N ARG A 23 -35.96 -18.62 0.41
CA ARG A 23 -35.38 -17.24 0.39
C ARG A 23 -34.57 -16.88 -0.86
N MET A 24 -34.82 -17.52 -2.00
CA MET A 24 -33.96 -17.36 -3.20
C MET A 24 -34.15 -16.06 -4.02
N THR A 25 -34.85 -15.04 -3.53
CA THR A 25 -34.84 -13.70 -4.15
C THR A 25 -34.71 -12.54 -3.15
N GLY A 26 -34.63 -12.82 -1.85
CA GLY A 26 -34.56 -11.80 -0.81
C GLY A 26 -33.14 -11.29 -0.58
N ILE A 27 -32.50 -10.67 -1.58
CA ILE A 27 -31.32 -9.82 -1.33
C ILE A 27 -31.82 -8.67 -0.46
N ARG A 28 -31.66 -8.78 0.85
CA ARG A 28 -31.99 -7.66 1.74
C ARG A 28 -31.06 -6.50 1.37
N PRO A 29 -31.60 -5.34 0.95
CA PRO A 29 -30.77 -4.17 0.68
C PRO A 29 -29.91 -3.89 1.91
N GLN A 30 -28.67 -3.47 1.66
CA GLN A 30 -27.79 -3.05 2.75
C GLN A 30 -28.47 -1.89 3.47
N PRO A 31 -28.52 -1.87 4.81
CA PRO A 31 -28.93 -0.67 5.51
C PRO A 31 -27.95 0.44 5.12
N PRO A 32 -28.43 1.62 4.67
CA PRO A 32 -27.56 2.68 4.17
C PRO A 32 -26.49 3.07 5.22
N MET A 33 -26.83 2.99 6.50
CA MET A 33 -25.93 3.24 7.62
C MET A 33 -24.68 2.34 7.64
N VAL A 34 -24.80 1.05 7.27
CA VAL A 34 -23.64 0.12 7.24
C VAL A 34 -22.65 0.54 6.17
N ALA A 35 -23.15 0.88 4.97
CA ALA A 35 -22.31 1.31 3.86
C ALA A 35 -21.62 2.65 4.19
N ILE A 36 -22.36 3.59 4.79
CA ILE A 36 -21.81 4.87 5.24
C ILE A 36 -20.70 4.65 6.26
N LEU A 37 -20.91 3.80 7.25
CA LEU A 37 -19.90 3.52 8.28
C LEU A 37 -18.62 2.92 7.70
N VAL A 38 -18.72 1.93 6.81
CA VAL A 38 -17.54 1.32 6.16
C VAL A 38 -16.84 2.33 5.25
N ALA A 39 -17.58 3.12 4.48
CA ALA A 39 -17.01 4.09 3.55
C ALA A 39 -16.36 5.29 4.25
N ALA A 40 -16.91 5.73 5.40
CA ALA A 40 -16.37 6.86 6.16
C ALA A 40 -15.19 6.47 7.05
N PHE A 41 -15.03 5.18 7.39
CA PHE A 41 -13.99 4.73 8.32
C PHE A 41 -12.55 5.06 7.88
N PRO A 42 -12.13 4.87 6.61
CA PRO A 42 -10.82 5.30 6.14
C PRO A 42 -10.59 6.81 6.30
N LEU A 43 -11.62 7.63 6.08
CA LEU A 43 -11.54 9.10 6.21
C LEU A 43 -11.27 9.51 7.65
N ILE A 44 -11.83 8.79 8.64
CA ILE A 44 -11.59 9.06 10.05
C ILE A 44 -10.16 8.72 10.43
N ILE A 45 -9.65 7.58 9.97
CA ILE A 45 -8.29 7.12 10.28
C ILE A 45 -7.25 8.06 9.69
N HIS A 46 -7.48 8.53 8.47
CA HIS A 46 -6.55 9.37 7.72
C HIS A 46 -6.90 10.86 7.73
N ALA A 47 -7.76 11.28 8.65
CA ALA A 47 -8.18 12.67 8.78
C ALA A 47 -7.02 13.68 8.89
N PRO A 48 -5.92 13.40 9.63
CA PRO A 48 -4.82 14.36 9.74
C PRO A 48 -4.19 14.70 8.38
N ILE A 49 -3.95 13.70 7.53
CA ILE A 49 -3.37 13.92 6.20
C ILE A 49 -4.35 14.69 5.31
N VAL A 50 -5.62 14.26 5.30
CA VAL A 50 -6.69 14.90 4.50
C VAL A 50 -6.90 16.36 4.83
N LEU A 51 -6.72 16.73 6.10
CA LEU A 51 -6.94 18.10 6.57
C LEU A 51 -5.66 18.95 6.52
N SER A 52 -4.58 18.45 5.93
CA SER A 52 -3.29 19.15 5.84
C SER A 52 -2.91 19.47 4.41
N ASP A 53 -1.90 20.32 4.22
CA ASP A 53 -1.21 20.54 2.95
C ASP A 53 0.01 19.61 2.76
N ALA A 54 0.10 18.53 3.54
CA ALA A 54 1.29 17.69 3.56
C ALA A 54 1.53 16.95 2.24
N ARG A 55 2.75 17.08 1.73
CA ARG A 55 3.18 16.52 0.44
C ARG A 55 4.45 15.71 0.66
N PHE A 56 4.28 14.43 0.97
CA PHE A 56 5.43 13.55 1.16
C PHE A 56 6.01 13.17 -0.19
N LEU A 57 7.29 13.50 -0.34
CA LEU A 57 7.97 13.47 -1.61
C LEU A 57 8.19 12.01 -2.03
N ASP A 58 7.47 11.66 -3.08
CA ASP A 58 7.41 10.31 -3.59
C ASP A 58 8.71 9.98 -4.36
N GLY A 59 9.13 8.71 -4.43
CA GLY A 59 10.42 8.31 -5.02
C GLY A 59 10.65 8.66 -6.50
N THR A 60 9.67 9.27 -7.14
CA THR A 60 9.56 9.56 -8.58
C THR A 60 8.99 10.96 -8.87
N TYR A 61 8.65 11.74 -7.83
CA TYR A 61 8.18 13.12 -7.90
C TYR A 61 7.01 13.38 -8.85
N PHE A 62 6.03 12.48 -8.87
CA PHE A 62 4.91 12.62 -9.81
C PHE A 62 4.17 13.93 -9.62
N GLU A 63 3.91 14.32 -8.39
CA GLU A 63 3.21 15.58 -8.11
C GLU A 63 3.92 16.79 -8.70
N TYR A 64 5.25 16.85 -8.56
CA TYR A 64 6.02 17.95 -9.09
C TYR A 64 5.98 18.01 -10.61
N TYR A 65 6.22 16.87 -11.26
CA TYR A 65 6.19 16.80 -12.73
C TYR A 65 4.78 17.03 -13.28
N LEU A 66 3.73 16.64 -12.55
CA LEU A 66 2.35 16.98 -12.86
C LEU A 66 2.11 18.48 -12.74
N GLU A 67 2.51 19.12 -11.64
CA GLU A 67 2.37 20.58 -11.45
C GLU A 67 3.10 21.38 -12.56
N GLN A 68 4.27 20.94 -12.99
CA GLN A 68 5.05 21.61 -14.04
C GLN A 68 4.64 21.24 -15.46
N GLY A 69 3.66 20.35 -15.65
CA GLY A 69 3.27 19.93 -16.99
C GLY A 69 4.31 19.07 -17.72
N ARG A 70 5.26 18.45 -17.01
CA ARG A 70 6.38 17.68 -17.58
C ARG A 70 5.99 16.25 -17.98
N TRP A 71 5.10 16.15 -18.96
CA TRP A 71 4.59 14.88 -19.45
C TRP A 71 5.67 13.93 -19.98
N GLU A 72 6.72 14.48 -20.56
CA GLU A 72 7.87 13.72 -21.06
C GLU A 72 8.56 12.93 -19.94
N VAL A 73 8.60 13.48 -18.71
CA VAL A 73 9.18 12.79 -17.55
C VAL A 73 8.22 11.73 -17.01
N ILE A 74 6.93 12.05 -16.92
CA ILE A 74 5.90 11.09 -16.47
C ILE A 74 5.86 9.87 -17.39
N THR A 75 5.77 10.09 -18.70
CA THR A 75 5.78 8.99 -19.69
C THR A 75 7.10 8.23 -19.66
N TRP A 76 8.24 8.93 -19.58
CA TRP A 76 9.52 8.26 -19.45
C TRP A 76 9.59 7.36 -18.20
N ASN A 77 9.08 7.80 -17.05
CA ASN A 77 9.06 6.97 -15.84
C ASN A 77 8.17 5.72 -15.98
N PHE A 78 6.96 5.86 -16.52
CA PHE A 78 6.00 4.76 -16.57
C PHE A 78 6.16 3.84 -17.78
N TYR A 79 6.50 4.36 -18.96
CA TYR A 79 6.60 3.56 -20.18
C TYR A 79 7.77 2.59 -20.10
N ASN A 80 8.86 3.04 -19.47
CA ASN A 80 10.07 2.29 -19.25
C ASN A 80 9.90 1.04 -18.37
N VAL A 81 8.84 0.98 -17.55
CA VAL A 81 8.52 -0.17 -16.69
C VAL A 81 7.22 -0.87 -17.10
N SER A 82 6.79 -0.68 -18.36
CA SER A 82 5.56 -1.24 -18.94
C SER A 82 4.31 -0.86 -18.14
N MET A 83 4.25 0.38 -17.66
CA MET A 83 3.16 0.94 -16.84
C MET A 83 2.46 2.10 -17.57
N GLN A 84 2.41 2.06 -18.90
CA GLN A 84 1.88 3.12 -19.76
C GLN A 84 0.51 3.61 -19.31
N LEU A 85 -0.39 2.68 -18.95
CA LEU A 85 -1.74 2.98 -18.49
C LEU A 85 -1.75 3.96 -17.30
N TRP A 86 -0.80 3.84 -16.36
CA TRP A 86 -0.73 4.71 -15.19
C TRP A 86 -0.37 6.14 -15.55
N ALA A 87 0.53 6.35 -16.52
CA ALA A 87 0.77 7.69 -17.05
C ALA A 87 -0.52 8.28 -17.63
N TRP A 88 -1.24 7.55 -18.48
CA TRP A 88 -2.51 8.03 -19.06
C TRP A 88 -3.57 8.38 -18.01
N MET A 89 -3.62 7.63 -16.92
CA MET A 89 -4.54 7.90 -15.82
C MET A 89 -4.19 9.18 -15.04
N LEU A 90 -2.92 9.56 -15.01
CA LEU A 90 -2.44 10.79 -14.38
C LEU A 90 -2.52 12.01 -15.29
N TRP A 91 -2.68 11.82 -16.61
CA TRP A 91 -2.78 12.90 -17.60
C TRP A 91 -3.80 14.01 -17.24
N PRO A 92 -5.01 13.71 -16.73
CA PRO A 92 -5.96 14.76 -16.35
C PRO A 92 -5.47 15.70 -15.24
N LEU A 93 -4.45 15.31 -14.47
CA LEU A 93 -3.86 16.12 -13.40
C LEU A 93 -2.68 16.98 -13.87
N LEU A 94 -2.29 16.86 -15.14
CA LEU A 94 -1.17 17.61 -15.72
C LEU A 94 -1.46 19.12 -15.74
N GLY A 95 -0.53 19.91 -15.21
CA GLY A 95 -0.64 21.36 -15.10
C GLY A 95 -1.59 21.85 -13.99
N THR A 96 -2.15 20.95 -13.16
CA THR A 96 -2.99 21.36 -12.03
C THR A 96 -2.14 21.92 -10.89
N THR A 97 -2.68 22.88 -10.14
CA THR A 97 -1.95 23.56 -9.06
C THR A 97 -1.73 22.68 -7.83
N HIS A 98 -2.53 21.62 -7.65
CA HIS A 98 -2.43 20.70 -6.50
C HIS A 98 -2.81 19.24 -6.83
N PRO A 99 -2.03 18.52 -7.66
CA PRO A 99 -2.32 17.15 -8.03
C PRO A 99 -2.33 16.20 -6.81
N GLY A 100 -1.49 16.43 -5.80
CA GLY A 100 -1.41 15.58 -4.60
C GLY A 100 -2.75 15.39 -3.88
N TRP A 101 -3.55 16.45 -3.76
CA TRP A 101 -4.89 16.38 -3.16
C TRP A 101 -5.81 15.41 -3.89
N TRP A 102 -5.78 15.43 -5.23
CA TRP A 102 -6.58 14.50 -6.05
C TRP A 102 -6.12 13.06 -5.92
N LEU A 103 -4.81 12.85 -5.81
CA LEU A 103 -4.22 11.52 -5.61
C LEU A 103 -4.60 10.95 -4.24
N GLN A 104 -4.49 11.74 -3.17
CA GLN A 104 -4.92 11.35 -1.81
C GLN A 104 -6.43 11.06 -1.76
N LEU A 105 -7.26 11.90 -2.38
CA LEU A 105 -8.69 11.64 -2.47
C LEU A 105 -8.99 10.31 -3.19
N ALA A 106 -8.29 10.04 -4.30
CA ALA A 106 -8.43 8.79 -5.04
C ALA A 106 -8.02 7.57 -4.19
N GLU A 107 -6.97 7.68 -3.38
CA GLU A 107 -6.55 6.63 -2.44
C GLU A 107 -7.62 6.35 -1.39
N LEU A 108 -8.19 7.38 -0.77
CA LEU A 108 -9.21 7.23 0.28
C LEU A 108 -10.51 6.64 -0.25
N LEU A 109 -10.94 7.10 -1.43
CA LEU A 109 -12.08 6.51 -2.13
C LEU A 109 -11.79 5.05 -2.50
N SER A 110 -10.55 4.72 -2.87
CA SER A 110 -10.13 3.35 -3.15
C SER A 110 -10.21 2.46 -1.90
N LEU A 111 -9.75 2.93 -0.74
CA LEU A 111 -9.91 2.22 0.53
C LEU A 111 -11.39 2.00 0.89
N ALA A 112 -12.24 3.01 0.71
CA ALA A 112 -13.68 2.88 0.93
C ALA A 112 -14.29 1.81 0.00
N VAL A 113 -13.91 1.79 -1.28
CA VAL A 113 -14.35 0.77 -2.25
C VAL A 113 -13.88 -0.63 -1.82
N ILE A 114 -12.64 -0.79 -1.36
CA ILE A 114 -12.12 -2.06 -0.86
C ILE A 114 -12.96 -2.55 0.33
N GLY A 115 -13.17 -1.70 1.34
CA GLY A 115 -13.96 -2.04 2.53
C GLY A 115 -15.38 -2.45 2.18
N LEU A 116 -16.06 -1.69 1.31
CA LEU A 116 -17.41 -1.99 0.83
C LEU A 116 -17.49 -3.32 0.06
N CYS A 117 -16.51 -3.57 -0.81
CA CYS A 117 -16.43 -4.82 -1.58
C CYS A 117 -16.23 -6.04 -0.67
N VAL A 118 -15.36 -5.92 0.34
CA VAL A 118 -15.09 -6.98 1.31
C VAL A 118 -16.30 -7.23 2.22
N GLU A 119 -16.92 -6.18 2.77
CA GLU A 119 -18.16 -6.29 3.56
C GLU A 119 -19.26 -6.99 2.74
N ARG A 120 -19.50 -6.51 1.53
CA ARG A 120 -20.55 -7.03 0.65
C ARG A 120 -20.31 -8.49 0.30
N SER A 121 -19.08 -8.84 -0.07
CA SER A 121 -18.71 -10.22 -0.40
C SER A 121 -18.83 -11.15 0.81
N ALA A 122 -18.41 -10.70 1.98
CA ALA A 122 -18.57 -11.44 3.23
C ALA A 122 -20.04 -11.68 3.58
N ARG A 123 -20.88 -10.65 3.46
CA ARG A 123 -22.32 -10.73 3.77
C ARG A 123 -23.10 -11.56 2.76
N LEU A 124 -22.93 -11.30 1.46
CA LEU A 124 -23.77 -11.89 0.41
C LEU A 124 -23.24 -13.23 -0.12
N HIS A 125 -21.93 -13.41 -0.19
CA HIS A 125 -21.33 -14.61 -0.81
C HIS A 125 -20.88 -15.63 0.23
N ALA A 126 -20.25 -15.17 1.32
CA ALA A 126 -19.85 -16.03 2.44
C ALA A 126 -20.93 -16.19 3.51
N ASN A 127 -22.04 -15.45 3.41
CA ASN A 127 -23.18 -15.49 4.34
C ASN A 127 -22.77 -15.25 5.81
N LEU A 128 -21.82 -14.32 6.03
CA LEU A 128 -21.46 -13.89 7.37
C LEU A 128 -22.57 -13.00 7.96
N PRO A 129 -22.81 -13.07 9.28
CA PRO A 129 -23.66 -12.11 9.98
C PRO A 129 -23.21 -10.66 9.72
N GLN A 130 -24.16 -9.73 9.71
CA GLN A 130 -23.90 -8.31 9.44
C GLN A 130 -22.85 -7.70 10.38
N GLU A 131 -22.83 -8.10 11.65
CA GLU A 131 -21.80 -7.69 12.62
C GLU A 131 -20.39 -8.09 12.17
N GLN A 132 -20.24 -9.30 11.60
CA GLN A 132 -18.96 -9.84 11.16
C GLN A 132 -18.53 -9.24 9.82
N SER A 133 -19.47 -9.03 8.90
CA SER A 133 -19.15 -8.39 7.62
C SER A 133 -18.74 -6.93 7.84
N LEU A 134 -19.46 -6.20 8.70
CA LEU A 134 -19.13 -4.82 9.07
C LEU A 134 -17.74 -4.75 9.72
N PHE A 135 -17.49 -5.59 10.74
CA PHE A 135 -16.18 -5.63 11.40
C PHE A 135 -15.06 -5.95 10.41
N LEU A 136 -15.23 -6.93 9.52
CA LEU A 136 -14.24 -7.27 8.50
C LEU A 136 -14.01 -6.13 7.49
N GLY A 137 -15.07 -5.46 7.04
CA GLY A 137 -15.00 -4.35 6.10
C GLY A 137 -14.30 -3.11 6.66
N MET A 138 -14.47 -2.82 7.95
CA MET A 138 -13.73 -1.76 8.64
C MET A 138 -12.28 -2.16 8.92
N LEU A 139 -12.09 -3.41 9.32
CA LEU A 139 -10.77 -3.92 9.68
C LEU A 139 -9.82 -3.94 8.48
N VAL A 140 -10.31 -4.34 7.31
CA VAL A 140 -9.50 -4.38 6.09
C VAL A 140 -9.02 -3.00 5.66
N THR A 141 -9.75 -1.93 5.99
CA THR A 141 -9.34 -0.56 5.63
C THR A 141 -8.49 0.11 6.70
N ALA A 142 -8.59 -0.35 7.96
CA ALA A 142 -7.78 0.13 9.08
C ALA A 142 -6.45 -0.61 9.25
N PHE A 143 -6.09 -1.46 8.29
CA PHE A 143 -4.89 -2.27 8.42
C PHE A 143 -3.64 -1.37 8.36
N PRO A 144 -2.66 -1.52 9.27
CA PRO A 144 -1.55 -0.57 9.39
C PRO A 144 -0.69 -0.39 8.12
N ALA A 145 -0.71 -1.35 7.18
CA ALA A 145 0.01 -1.23 5.92
C ALA A 145 -0.42 -0.01 5.07
N TYR A 146 -1.63 0.50 5.28
CA TYR A 146 -2.11 1.71 4.60
C TYR A 146 -1.56 3.00 5.19
N GLY A 147 -0.76 2.99 6.26
CA GLY A 147 -0.06 4.20 6.71
C GLY A 147 0.87 4.81 5.65
N SER A 148 1.13 4.11 4.54
CA SER A 148 1.84 4.66 3.38
C SER A 148 1.03 5.66 2.52
N THR A 149 -0.28 5.79 2.72
CA THR A 149 -1.19 6.72 2.00
C THR A 149 -0.84 8.20 2.13
N MET A 150 0.13 8.53 2.98
CA MET A 150 0.75 9.84 3.04
C MET A 150 1.50 10.22 1.74
N MET A 151 2.04 9.27 0.99
CA MET A 151 2.80 9.56 -0.23
C MET A 151 1.89 9.44 -1.44
N SER A 152 1.72 10.51 -2.21
CA SER A 152 0.76 10.51 -3.32
C SER A 152 1.02 9.48 -4.43
N ASN A 153 2.22 8.88 -4.49
CA ASN A 153 2.45 7.77 -5.42
C ASN A 153 1.85 6.45 -4.97
N THR A 154 1.36 6.31 -3.73
CA THR A 154 0.75 5.06 -3.28
C THR A 154 -0.54 4.74 -4.03
N VAL A 155 -1.14 5.74 -4.65
CA VAL A 155 -2.33 5.65 -5.50
C VAL A 155 -2.13 4.65 -6.63
N VAL A 156 -0.92 4.51 -7.19
CA VAL A 156 -0.63 3.56 -8.27
C VAL A 156 -0.67 2.09 -7.80
N TYR A 157 -0.80 1.87 -6.48
CA TYR A 157 -0.94 0.57 -5.83
C TYR A 157 -2.35 0.38 -5.24
N ILE A 158 -2.87 1.36 -4.49
CA ILE A 158 -4.18 1.24 -3.81
C ILE A 158 -5.35 1.31 -4.80
N PHE A 159 -5.26 2.17 -5.81
CA PHE A 159 -6.30 2.29 -6.82
C PHE A 159 -6.51 1.00 -7.63
N PRO A 160 -5.47 0.34 -8.18
CA PRO A 160 -5.65 -0.96 -8.82
C PRO A 160 -6.20 -2.03 -7.86
N ASP A 161 -5.82 -2.01 -6.58
CA ASP A 161 -6.39 -2.92 -5.59
C ASP A 161 -7.92 -2.70 -5.47
N ALA A 162 -8.39 -1.46 -5.41
CA ALA A 162 -9.83 -1.17 -5.40
C ALA A 162 -10.55 -1.65 -6.67
N LEU A 163 -9.97 -1.44 -7.85
CA LEU A 163 -10.52 -1.98 -9.10
C LEU A 163 -10.59 -3.51 -9.08
N PHE A 164 -9.57 -4.16 -8.51
CA PHE A 164 -9.50 -5.61 -8.38
C PHE A 164 -10.62 -6.15 -7.47
N TYR A 165 -10.80 -5.56 -6.27
CA TYR A 165 -11.88 -5.94 -5.36
C TYR A 165 -13.26 -5.67 -5.95
N LEU A 166 -13.43 -4.55 -6.68
CA LEU A 166 -14.68 -4.24 -7.38
C LEU A 166 -14.97 -5.24 -8.50
N GLY A 167 -13.97 -5.55 -9.32
CA GLY A 167 -14.07 -6.55 -10.39
C GLY A 167 -14.46 -7.93 -9.86
N TRP A 168 -13.82 -8.38 -8.77
CA TRP A 168 -14.16 -9.63 -8.10
C TRP A 168 -15.58 -9.61 -7.51
N THR A 169 -15.97 -8.54 -6.83
CA THR A 169 -17.34 -8.39 -6.28
C THR A 169 -18.39 -8.49 -7.38
N LEU A 170 -18.22 -7.74 -8.49
CA LEU A 170 -19.14 -7.78 -9.64
C LEU A 170 -19.21 -9.18 -10.26
N TYR A 171 -18.07 -9.86 -10.35
CA TYR A 171 -18.01 -11.22 -10.88
C TYR A 171 -18.73 -12.23 -9.97
N LEU A 172 -18.51 -12.15 -8.65
CA LEU A 172 -19.17 -13.01 -7.66
C LEU A 172 -20.67 -12.76 -7.60
N ASP A 173 -21.13 -11.50 -7.65
CA ASP A 173 -22.56 -11.16 -7.74
C ASP A 173 -23.24 -11.84 -8.93
N ARG A 174 -22.59 -11.86 -10.10
CA ARG A 174 -23.08 -12.61 -11.25
C ARG A 174 -23.04 -14.12 -11.02
N ALA A 175 -21.89 -14.65 -10.63
CA ALA A 175 -21.65 -16.08 -10.56
C ALA A 175 -22.50 -16.78 -9.49
N LEU A 176 -22.72 -16.10 -8.37
CA LEU A 176 -23.32 -16.65 -7.16
C LEU A 176 -24.73 -16.13 -6.87
N CYS A 177 -25.10 -14.92 -7.31
CA CYS A 177 -26.44 -14.36 -7.09
C CYS A 177 -27.30 -14.34 -8.36
N GLY A 178 -26.81 -14.90 -9.47
CA GLY A 178 -27.59 -15.06 -10.70
C GLY A 178 -27.89 -13.76 -11.45
N GLN A 179 -27.20 -12.67 -11.10
CA GLN A 179 -27.36 -11.39 -11.81
C GLN A 179 -26.76 -11.51 -13.21
N LYS A 180 -27.61 -11.58 -14.23
CA LYS A 180 -27.19 -11.71 -15.64
C LYS A 180 -27.00 -10.33 -16.26
N GLY A 181 -25.96 -10.18 -17.07
CA GLY A 181 -25.70 -8.97 -17.86
C GLY A 181 -24.33 -9.03 -18.53
N LEU A 182 -24.29 -8.84 -19.85
CA LEU A 182 -23.04 -8.83 -20.61
C LEU A 182 -22.15 -7.67 -20.16
N PHE A 183 -22.74 -6.47 -20.00
CA PHE A 183 -22.03 -5.27 -19.56
C PHE A 183 -21.32 -5.47 -18.21
N ARG A 184 -22.01 -6.02 -17.20
CA ARG A 184 -21.40 -6.27 -15.88
C ARG A 184 -20.23 -7.24 -15.95
N SER A 185 -20.31 -8.25 -16.81
CA SER A 185 -19.18 -9.16 -17.04
C SER A 185 -18.04 -8.49 -17.74
N ALA A 186 -18.29 -7.77 -18.83
CA ALA A 186 -17.27 -7.02 -19.53
C ALA A 186 -16.59 -6.01 -18.59
N LEU A 187 -17.37 -5.32 -17.75
CA LEU A 187 -16.86 -4.42 -16.72
C LEU A 187 -16.01 -5.15 -15.68
N ALA A 188 -16.48 -6.27 -15.12
CA ALA A 188 -15.69 -7.04 -14.15
C ALA A 188 -14.34 -7.50 -14.72
N PHE A 189 -14.34 -8.04 -15.95
CA PHE A 189 -13.10 -8.46 -16.63
C PHE A 189 -12.21 -7.27 -17.00
N GLY A 190 -12.78 -6.15 -17.45
CA GLY A 190 -12.04 -4.92 -17.75
C GLY A 190 -11.37 -4.33 -16.50
N LEU A 191 -12.08 -4.28 -15.37
CA LEU A 191 -11.53 -3.82 -14.09
C LEU A 191 -10.39 -4.72 -13.61
N LEU A 192 -10.57 -6.04 -13.67
CA LEU A 192 -9.51 -7.00 -13.33
C LEU A 192 -8.29 -6.84 -14.26
N TRP A 193 -8.52 -6.69 -15.56
CA TRP A 193 -7.46 -6.47 -16.55
C TRP A 193 -6.63 -5.22 -16.25
N VAL A 194 -7.30 -4.10 -15.98
CA VAL A 194 -6.63 -2.85 -15.60
C VAL A 194 -5.85 -3.04 -14.30
N SER A 195 -6.46 -3.66 -13.29
CA SER A 195 -5.83 -3.87 -11.98
C SER A 195 -4.51 -4.65 -12.05
N PHE A 196 -4.39 -5.62 -12.97
CA PHE A 196 -3.19 -6.45 -13.11
C PHE A 196 -1.92 -5.72 -13.56
N HIS A 197 -2.00 -4.43 -13.92
CA HIS A 197 -0.80 -3.60 -14.05
C HIS A 197 -0.03 -3.50 -12.73
N HIS A 198 -0.69 -3.69 -11.58
CA HIS A 198 -0.07 -3.99 -10.30
C HIS A 198 0.21 -5.51 -10.21
N ASN A 199 1.41 -5.92 -10.60
CA ASN A 199 1.78 -7.34 -10.79
C ASN A 199 1.52 -8.27 -9.60
N SER A 200 1.58 -7.75 -8.37
CA SER A 200 1.32 -8.53 -7.15
C SER A 200 -0.09 -9.12 -7.13
N LEU A 201 -1.06 -8.45 -7.78
CA LEU A 201 -2.43 -8.91 -7.93
C LEU A 201 -2.56 -10.17 -8.77
N LEU A 202 -1.60 -10.48 -9.65
CA LEU A 202 -1.61 -11.71 -10.45
C LEU A 202 -1.53 -12.96 -9.55
N ALA A 203 -0.67 -12.94 -8.54
CA ALA A 203 -0.56 -14.03 -7.57
C ALA A 203 -1.73 -14.00 -6.58
N PHE A 204 -2.08 -12.81 -6.09
CA PHE A 204 -3.16 -12.62 -5.13
C PHE A 204 -4.53 -13.07 -5.69
N HIS A 205 -4.74 -12.93 -7.01
CA HIS A 205 -5.91 -13.44 -7.74
C HIS A 205 -6.17 -14.92 -7.50
N TYR A 206 -5.14 -15.75 -7.47
CA TYR A 206 -5.32 -17.18 -7.24
C TYR A 206 -5.78 -17.49 -5.81
N GLY A 207 -5.51 -16.61 -4.85
CA GLY A 207 -6.06 -16.69 -3.50
C GLY A 207 -7.57 -16.47 -3.50
N LEU A 208 -8.05 -15.41 -4.15
CA LEU A 208 -9.49 -15.17 -4.31
C LEU A 208 -10.16 -16.25 -5.17
N LEU A 209 -9.48 -16.78 -6.19
CA LEU A 209 -9.96 -17.90 -6.97
C LEU A 209 -10.11 -19.17 -6.12
N ALA A 210 -9.18 -19.45 -5.21
CA ALA A 210 -9.29 -20.55 -4.27
C ALA A 210 -10.47 -20.35 -3.30
N ILE A 211 -10.67 -19.14 -2.77
CA ILE A 211 -11.85 -18.79 -1.97
C ILE A 211 -13.13 -19.03 -2.78
N PHE A 212 -13.16 -18.59 -4.03
CA PHE A 212 -14.32 -18.76 -4.91
C PHE A 212 -14.58 -20.24 -5.23
N LEU A 213 -13.54 -21.04 -5.47
CA LEU A 213 -13.65 -22.48 -5.64
C LEU A 213 -14.25 -23.15 -4.40
N VAL A 214 -13.83 -22.77 -3.19
CA VAL A 214 -14.40 -23.27 -1.94
C VAL A 214 -15.88 -22.89 -1.81
N LEU A 215 -16.23 -21.63 -2.10
CA LEU A 215 -17.63 -21.17 -2.10
C LEU A 215 -18.49 -21.89 -3.14
N PHE A 216 -17.93 -22.21 -4.31
CA PHE A 216 -18.58 -22.97 -5.36
C PHE A 216 -18.79 -24.44 -4.98
N ALA A 217 -17.74 -25.08 -4.42
CA ALA A 217 -17.79 -26.46 -3.92
C ALA A 217 -18.86 -26.62 -2.84
N ALA A 218 -18.98 -25.65 -1.93
CA ALA A 218 -19.98 -25.64 -0.85
C ALA A 218 -21.43 -25.58 -1.35
N ARG A 219 -21.68 -25.35 -2.64
CA ARG A 219 -23.01 -25.29 -3.27
C ARG A 219 -23.36 -26.53 -4.10
N GLN A 220 -22.44 -27.48 -4.28
CA GLN A 220 -22.68 -28.70 -5.05
C GLN A 220 -23.16 -29.86 -4.15
N GLU A 221 -23.93 -30.78 -4.73
CA GLU A 221 -24.34 -32.03 -4.07
C GLU A 221 -23.17 -33.03 -4.04
N SER A 222 -23.03 -33.78 -2.94
CA SER A 222 -21.85 -34.61 -2.67
C SER A 222 -21.84 -35.93 -3.47
N PRO A 223 -20.74 -36.27 -4.17
CA PRO A 223 -20.45 -37.61 -4.64
C PRO A 223 -19.76 -38.44 -3.53
N SER A 224 -19.57 -39.74 -3.80
CA SER A 224 -19.15 -40.77 -2.83
C SER A 224 -17.65 -40.81 -2.49
N SER A 225 -16.78 -40.03 -3.14
CA SER A 225 -15.34 -39.98 -2.80
C SER A 225 -14.74 -38.59 -2.95
N LEU A 226 -13.83 -38.23 -2.04
CA LEU A 226 -13.28 -36.87 -1.89
C LEU A 226 -12.40 -36.43 -3.07
N ILE A 227 -11.59 -37.34 -3.61
CA ILE A 227 -10.73 -37.05 -4.77
C ILE A 227 -11.60 -36.83 -6.01
N ARG A 228 -12.59 -37.71 -6.26
CA ARG A 228 -13.51 -37.53 -7.40
C ARG A 228 -14.40 -36.30 -7.21
N PHE A 229 -14.72 -35.92 -5.97
CA PHE A 229 -15.42 -34.67 -5.68
C PHE A 229 -14.59 -33.46 -6.10
N TRP A 230 -13.36 -33.32 -5.61
CA TRP A 230 -12.53 -32.16 -5.95
C TRP A 230 -12.10 -32.14 -7.42
N ALA A 231 -11.84 -33.30 -8.03
CA ALA A 231 -11.58 -33.39 -9.46
C ALA A 231 -12.82 -32.98 -10.28
N GLY A 232 -14.00 -33.48 -9.92
CA GLY A 232 -15.26 -33.16 -10.60
C GLY A 232 -15.69 -31.69 -10.41
N VAL A 233 -15.62 -31.18 -9.18
CA VAL A 233 -15.92 -29.79 -8.83
C VAL A 233 -14.91 -28.84 -9.47
N GLY A 234 -13.62 -29.18 -9.42
CA GLY A 234 -12.57 -28.42 -10.07
C GLY A 234 -12.77 -28.34 -11.58
N LEU A 235 -13.05 -29.47 -12.23
CA LEU A 235 -13.33 -29.50 -13.67
C LEU A 235 -14.61 -28.71 -14.02
N ALA A 236 -15.68 -28.87 -13.25
CA ALA A 236 -16.93 -28.12 -13.45
C ALA A 236 -16.73 -26.62 -13.24
N PHE A 237 -15.94 -26.24 -12.23
CA PHE A 237 -15.57 -24.87 -11.95
C PHE A 237 -14.76 -24.30 -13.10
N LEU A 238 -13.70 -24.99 -13.54
CA LEU A 238 -12.88 -24.58 -14.68
C LEU A 238 -13.73 -24.43 -15.94
N LYS A 239 -14.56 -25.41 -16.30
CA LYS A 239 -15.45 -25.30 -17.48
C LYS A 239 -16.35 -24.05 -17.42
N ARG A 240 -16.87 -23.73 -16.23
CA ARG A 240 -17.79 -22.59 -16.04
C ARG A 240 -17.08 -21.24 -15.89
N HIS A 241 -15.85 -21.24 -15.38
CA HIS A 241 -15.14 -20.06 -14.92
C HIS A 241 -13.72 -19.95 -15.54
N TRP A 242 -13.47 -20.63 -16.65
CA TRP A 242 -12.13 -20.71 -17.26
C TRP A 242 -11.54 -19.32 -17.56
N LEU A 243 -12.38 -18.37 -18.01
CA LEU A 243 -11.93 -17.01 -18.32
C LEU A 243 -11.29 -16.35 -17.11
N ILE A 244 -11.94 -16.39 -15.94
CA ILE A 244 -11.36 -15.77 -14.73
C ILE A 244 -10.16 -16.57 -14.21
N THR A 245 -10.09 -17.87 -14.47
CA THR A 245 -8.92 -18.68 -14.09
C THR A 245 -7.69 -18.35 -14.94
N VAL A 246 -7.85 -18.19 -16.25
CA VAL A 246 -6.74 -17.96 -17.18
C VAL A 246 -6.37 -16.48 -17.31
N LEU A 247 -7.25 -15.56 -16.90
CA LEU A 247 -7.08 -14.11 -17.05
C LEU A 247 -5.69 -13.58 -16.62
N PRO A 248 -5.12 -13.96 -15.45
CA PRO A 248 -3.79 -13.46 -15.05
C PRO A 248 -2.69 -13.90 -16.01
N VAL A 249 -2.74 -15.15 -16.50
CA VAL A 249 -1.76 -15.70 -17.45
C VAL A 249 -1.89 -15.00 -18.80
N LEU A 250 -3.14 -14.82 -19.26
CA LEU A 250 -3.42 -14.12 -20.51
C LEU A 250 -2.95 -12.67 -20.45
N PHE A 251 -3.22 -11.96 -19.34
CA PHE A 251 -2.71 -10.62 -19.10
C PHE A 251 -1.20 -10.57 -19.14
N PHE A 252 -0.54 -11.46 -18.39
CA PHE A 252 0.92 -11.50 -18.33
C PHE A 252 1.52 -11.72 -19.73
N ALA A 253 1.03 -12.69 -20.50
CA ALA A 253 1.51 -12.97 -21.85
C ALA A 253 1.27 -11.80 -22.82
N LEU A 254 0.04 -11.26 -22.84
CA LEU A 254 -0.29 -10.16 -23.76
C LEU A 254 0.45 -8.87 -23.40
N ARG A 255 0.66 -8.57 -22.12
CA ARG A 255 1.43 -7.39 -21.71
C ARG A 255 2.87 -7.44 -22.20
N GLN A 256 3.52 -8.60 -22.16
CA GLN A 256 4.90 -8.73 -22.65
C GLN A 256 5.00 -8.47 -24.17
N VAL A 257 3.98 -8.87 -24.93
CA VAL A 257 3.94 -8.67 -26.38
C VAL A 257 3.56 -7.23 -26.75
N LEU A 258 2.54 -6.67 -26.09
CA LEU A 258 1.98 -5.37 -26.45
C LEU A 258 2.75 -4.19 -25.84
N LEU A 259 3.39 -4.38 -24.69
CA LEU A 259 4.05 -3.33 -23.91
C LEU A 259 5.48 -3.78 -23.51
N PRO A 260 6.36 -4.07 -24.49
CA PRO A 260 7.72 -4.52 -24.20
C PRO A 260 8.49 -3.46 -23.40
N LYS A 261 9.39 -3.93 -22.54
CA LYS A 261 10.22 -3.09 -21.70
C LYS A 261 11.37 -2.52 -22.53
N SER A 262 11.52 -1.20 -22.56
CA SER A 262 12.54 -0.50 -23.37
C SER A 262 13.60 0.23 -22.53
N SER A 263 13.78 -0.14 -21.26
CA SER A 263 14.54 0.67 -20.29
C SER A 263 15.53 -0.16 -19.46
N PRO A 264 16.59 0.46 -18.92
CA PRO A 264 17.40 -0.12 -17.85
C PRO A 264 16.58 -0.56 -16.63
N PHE A 265 15.39 0.04 -16.40
CA PHE A 265 14.45 -0.37 -15.36
C PHE A 265 13.55 -1.55 -15.77
N GLY A 266 13.68 -2.06 -17.00
CA GLY A 266 13.00 -3.28 -17.44
C GLY A 266 13.38 -4.50 -16.61
N THR A 267 14.58 -4.49 -16.01
CA THR A 267 15.01 -5.52 -15.07
C THR A 267 14.49 -5.31 -13.65
N HIS A 268 13.88 -4.15 -13.35
CA HIS A 268 13.28 -3.86 -12.06
C HIS A 268 12.13 -4.84 -11.79
N ASN A 269 12.16 -5.50 -10.62
CA ASN A 269 11.27 -6.61 -10.26
C ASN A 269 11.40 -7.86 -11.16
N GLN A 270 12.57 -8.13 -11.73
CA GLN A 270 12.82 -9.46 -12.29
C GLN A 270 12.84 -10.51 -11.19
N LEU A 271 12.34 -11.70 -11.54
CA LEU A 271 12.38 -12.85 -10.65
C LEU A 271 13.84 -13.20 -10.35
N VAL A 272 14.16 -13.31 -9.07
CA VAL A 272 15.49 -13.71 -8.62
C VAL A 272 15.43 -15.20 -8.31
N LEU A 273 16.23 -16.01 -9.01
CA LEU A 273 16.31 -17.46 -8.77
C LEU A 273 17.33 -17.80 -7.67
N ASP A 274 17.16 -17.17 -6.49
CA ASP A 274 17.98 -17.40 -5.30
C ASP A 274 17.05 -17.77 -4.14
N LEU A 275 16.87 -19.08 -3.91
CA LEU A 275 15.93 -19.60 -2.92
C LEU A 275 16.26 -19.13 -1.48
N PRO A 276 17.53 -19.19 -1.00
CA PRO A 276 17.87 -18.63 0.31
C PRO A 276 17.56 -17.14 0.44
N LYS A 277 17.86 -16.32 -0.57
CA LYS A 277 17.54 -14.89 -0.56
C LYS A 277 16.04 -14.63 -0.56
N ASN A 278 15.29 -15.36 -1.39
CA ASN A 278 13.84 -15.26 -1.47
C ASN A 278 13.17 -15.71 -0.15
N PHE A 279 13.68 -16.77 0.49
CA PHE A 279 13.18 -17.23 1.78
C PHE A 279 13.45 -16.20 2.88
N ARG A 280 14.65 -15.60 2.93
CA ARG A 280 14.96 -14.51 3.87
C ARG A 280 14.06 -13.29 3.64
N ALA A 281 13.85 -12.91 2.37
CA ALA A 281 12.94 -11.82 2.01
C ALA A 281 11.49 -12.14 2.44
N PHE A 282 11.04 -13.39 2.22
CA PHE A 282 9.73 -13.85 2.67
C PHE A 282 9.58 -13.81 4.19
N ALA A 283 10.52 -14.38 4.93
CA ALA A 283 10.50 -14.41 6.39
C ALA A 283 10.52 -12.99 7.00
N GLY A 284 11.39 -12.11 6.48
CA GLY A 284 11.43 -10.70 6.88
C GLY A 284 10.10 -9.98 6.59
N SER A 285 9.55 -10.17 5.40
CA SER A 285 8.27 -9.54 5.01
C SER A 285 7.09 -10.09 5.81
N PHE A 286 7.08 -11.38 6.13
CA PHE A 286 6.06 -11.99 6.99
C PHE A 286 6.15 -11.43 8.42
N TYR A 287 7.36 -11.34 8.97
CA TYR A 287 7.59 -10.75 10.28
C TYR A 287 7.12 -9.29 10.33
N HIS A 288 7.48 -8.47 9.34
CA HIS A 288 7.05 -7.07 9.29
C HIS A 288 5.53 -6.95 9.03
N HIS A 289 5.02 -7.47 7.92
CA HIS A 289 3.64 -7.20 7.50
C HIS A 289 2.56 -8.01 8.19
N VAL A 290 2.90 -9.16 8.75
CA VAL A 290 1.94 -9.99 9.49
C VAL A 290 2.19 -9.82 10.98
N VAL A 291 3.39 -10.12 11.48
CA VAL A 291 3.61 -10.16 12.93
C VAL A 291 3.59 -8.76 13.55
N LEU A 292 4.39 -7.82 13.05
CA LEU A 292 4.48 -6.48 13.65
C LEU A 292 3.23 -5.62 13.39
N ASN A 293 2.62 -5.71 12.21
CA ASN A 293 1.35 -5.01 11.96
C ASN A 293 0.20 -5.57 12.82
N LEU A 294 0.10 -6.88 12.99
CA LEU A 294 -0.91 -7.45 13.89
C LEU A 294 -0.58 -7.18 15.36
N SER A 295 0.70 -7.09 15.73
CA SER A 295 1.10 -6.73 17.10
C SER A 295 0.81 -5.28 17.44
N ALA A 296 0.66 -4.39 16.45
CA ALA A 296 0.27 -3.00 16.68
C ALA A 296 -1.05 -2.88 17.45
N ALA A 297 -1.99 -3.82 17.23
CA ALA A 297 -3.23 -3.90 18.01
C ALA A 297 -3.02 -4.28 19.49
N PHE A 298 -1.80 -4.68 19.86
CA PHE A 298 -1.37 -5.07 21.20
C PHE A 298 -0.19 -4.20 21.67
N ALA A 299 -0.26 -2.88 21.43
CA ALA A 299 0.80 -1.92 21.77
C ALA A 299 2.18 -2.31 21.19
N SER A 300 2.17 -2.87 19.98
CA SER A 300 3.36 -3.37 19.25
C SER A 300 4.11 -4.52 19.94
N GLN A 301 3.49 -5.16 20.95
CA GLN A 301 4.09 -6.28 21.67
C GLN A 301 3.84 -7.60 20.95
N ALA A 302 4.82 -8.10 20.20
CA ALA A 302 4.70 -9.33 19.41
C ALA A 302 4.40 -10.58 20.28
N TRP A 303 4.86 -10.61 21.53
CA TRP A 303 4.59 -11.72 22.44
C TRP A 303 3.11 -11.79 22.85
N LEU A 304 2.42 -10.65 23.00
CA LEU A 304 0.98 -10.61 23.27
C LEU A 304 0.20 -11.21 22.10
N LEU A 305 0.58 -10.86 20.87
CA LEU A 305 0.02 -11.48 19.67
C LEU A 305 0.23 -13.00 19.68
N ALA A 306 1.43 -13.48 20.03
CA ALA A 306 1.72 -14.91 20.10
C ALA A 306 0.85 -15.62 21.15
N VAL A 307 0.65 -15.02 22.33
CA VAL A 307 -0.25 -15.55 23.36
C VAL A 307 -1.69 -15.60 22.86
N VAL A 308 -2.18 -14.52 22.23
CA VAL A 308 -3.54 -14.48 21.66
C VAL A 308 -3.73 -15.54 20.58
N LEU A 309 -2.74 -15.72 19.70
CA LEU A 309 -2.76 -16.76 18.67
C LEU A 309 -2.73 -18.16 19.27
N ALA A 310 -1.90 -18.41 20.29
CA ALA A 310 -1.80 -19.71 20.96
C ALA A 310 -3.11 -20.06 21.70
N VAL A 311 -3.68 -19.10 22.43
CA VAL A 311 -4.98 -19.26 23.11
C VAL A 311 -6.08 -19.50 22.08
N SER A 312 -6.12 -18.71 21.00
CA SER A 312 -7.11 -18.87 19.93
C SER A 312 -6.97 -20.23 19.24
N ALA A 313 -5.74 -20.68 18.97
CA ALA A 313 -5.47 -21.99 18.39
C ALA A 313 -5.90 -23.11 19.33
N GLY A 314 -5.64 -23.00 20.63
CA GLY A 314 -6.07 -23.95 21.65
C GLY A 314 -7.60 -24.05 21.72
N ILE A 315 -8.30 -22.90 21.76
CA ILE A 315 -9.77 -22.88 21.77
C ILE A 315 -10.31 -23.42 20.44
N LEU A 316 -9.72 -23.07 19.29
CA LEU A 316 -10.13 -23.60 17.99
C LEU A 316 -9.91 -25.11 17.90
N ALA A 317 -8.78 -25.63 18.39
CA ALA A 317 -8.49 -27.06 18.40
C ALA A 317 -9.48 -27.84 19.29
N TYR A 318 -9.83 -27.27 20.44
CA TYR A 318 -10.85 -27.80 21.34
C TYR A 318 -12.25 -27.76 20.71
N ALA A 319 -12.64 -26.61 20.18
CA ALA A 319 -13.98 -26.34 19.65
C ALA A 319 -14.23 -27.00 18.28
N TRP A 320 -13.19 -27.24 17.46
CA TRP A 320 -13.25 -27.97 16.20
C TRP A 320 -13.87 -29.37 16.36
N ARG A 321 -13.63 -29.99 17.52
CA ARG A 321 -14.16 -31.32 17.85
C ARG A 321 -15.64 -31.31 18.25
N ARG A 322 -16.22 -30.15 18.59
CA ARG A 322 -17.54 -30.08 19.23
C ARG A 322 -18.59 -29.28 18.45
N GLU A 323 -18.22 -28.22 17.72
CA GLU A 323 -19.20 -27.33 17.09
C GLU A 323 -18.96 -27.04 15.58
N PRO A 324 -20.01 -26.98 14.74
CA PRO A 324 -19.91 -26.63 13.32
C PRO A 324 -19.42 -25.19 13.07
N THR A 325 -19.82 -24.25 13.93
CA THR A 325 -19.43 -22.83 13.92
C THR A 325 -17.91 -22.65 14.03
N SER A 326 -17.26 -23.49 14.82
CA SER A 326 -15.80 -23.52 14.99
C SER A 326 -15.05 -23.92 13.72
N ARG A 327 -15.67 -24.73 12.85
CA ARG A 327 -15.04 -25.14 11.59
C ARG A 327 -15.00 -24.03 10.55
N GLN A 328 -16.09 -23.28 10.44
CA GLN A 328 -16.12 -22.09 9.59
C GLN A 328 -15.05 -21.10 10.04
N THR A 329 -14.86 -20.92 11.36
CA THR A 329 -13.83 -20.04 11.91
C THR A 329 -12.40 -20.49 11.55
N VAL A 330 -12.10 -21.79 11.64
CA VAL A 330 -10.80 -22.32 11.19
C VAL A 330 -10.61 -22.12 9.68
N TRP A 331 -11.63 -22.34 8.86
CA TRP A 331 -11.53 -22.06 7.42
C TRP A 331 -11.26 -20.58 7.14
N ILE A 332 -11.91 -19.67 7.86
CA ILE A 332 -11.63 -18.22 7.77
C ILE A 332 -10.16 -17.96 8.11
N ALA A 333 -9.63 -18.54 9.19
CA ALA A 333 -8.23 -18.39 9.56
C ALA A 333 -7.26 -18.95 8.51
N LEU A 334 -7.52 -20.14 7.97
CA LEU A 334 -6.70 -20.77 6.92
C LEU A 334 -6.71 -19.97 5.63
N LEU A 335 -7.88 -19.45 5.22
CA LEU A 335 -7.99 -18.57 4.06
C LEU A 335 -7.25 -17.25 4.32
N GLY A 336 -7.35 -16.68 5.52
CA GLY A 336 -6.57 -15.50 5.92
C GLY A 336 -5.07 -15.73 5.83
N ALA A 337 -4.58 -16.87 6.33
CA ALA A 337 -3.18 -17.27 6.22
C ALA A 337 -2.74 -17.43 4.77
N LEU A 338 -3.54 -18.09 3.93
CA LEU A 338 -3.27 -18.24 2.49
C LEU A 338 -3.16 -16.86 1.81
N MET A 339 -4.11 -15.95 2.06
CA MET A 339 -4.10 -14.61 1.48
C MET A 339 -2.88 -13.81 1.95
N ALA A 340 -2.48 -13.92 3.23
CA ALA A 340 -1.29 -13.25 3.75
C ALA A 340 -0.01 -13.76 3.07
N VAL A 341 0.11 -15.08 2.85
CA VAL A 341 1.24 -15.66 2.11
C VAL A 341 1.27 -15.16 0.67
N LEU A 342 0.12 -15.15 -0.02
CA LEU A 342 0.02 -14.70 -1.41
C LEU A 342 0.25 -13.19 -1.59
N ALA A 343 -0.02 -12.38 -0.56
CA ALA A 343 0.31 -10.96 -0.56
C ALA A 343 1.83 -10.73 -0.55
N ILE A 344 2.59 -11.57 0.15
CA ILE A 344 4.04 -11.42 0.32
C ILE A 344 4.83 -12.07 -0.83
N LEU A 345 4.31 -13.19 -1.37
CA LEU A 345 5.02 -14.03 -2.34
C LEU A 345 5.60 -13.27 -3.54
N PRO A 346 4.89 -12.34 -4.20
CA PRO A 346 5.43 -11.60 -5.36
C PRO A 346 6.66 -10.77 -5.02
N TYR A 347 6.71 -10.18 -3.82
CA TYR A 347 7.83 -9.34 -3.38
C TYR A 347 9.01 -10.18 -2.93
N ALA A 348 8.75 -11.29 -2.25
CA ALA A 348 9.78 -12.26 -1.91
C ALA A 348 10.46 -12.86 -3.15
N ALA A 349 9.71 -13.12 -4.23
CA ALA A 349 10.22 -13.67 -5.48
C ALA A 349 11.17 -12.72 -6.24
N VAL A 350 11.12 -11.42 -5.92
CA VAL A 350 12.04 -10.39 -6.45
C VAL A 350 13.03 -9.91 -5.39
N ALA A 351 13.18 -10.69 -4.32
CA ALA A 351 14.06 -10.41 -3.17
C ALA A 351 13.87 -9.03 -2.52
N LYS A 352 12.62 -8.52 -2.53
CA LYS A 352 12.27 -7.28 -1.84
C LYS A 352 11.74 -7.59 -0.45
N ALA A 353 12.35 -6.96 0.55
CA ALA A 353 11.83 -6.91 1.90
C ALA A 353 10.94 -5.68 2.06
N ALA A 354 10.04 -5.77 3.03
CA ALA A 354 8.86 -4.96 3.07
C ALA A 354 8.86 -4.19 4.42
N PRO A 355 9.50 -3.01 4.48
CA PRO A 355 9.60 -2.27 5.72
C PRO A 355 8.22 -1.72 6.11
N LEU A 356 8.04 -1.48 7.41
CA LEU A 356 6.74 -1.08 7.99
C LEU A 356 6.40 0.40 7.79
N GLN A 357 7.36 1.21 7.38
CA GLN A 357 7.24 2.65 7.31
C GLN A 357 7.72 3.16 5.95
N SER A 358 7.42 4.42 5.67
CA SER A 358 7.84 5.13 4.46
C SER A 358 7.34 4.42 3.21
N PHE A 359 7.97 4.71 2.07
CA PHE A 359 7.57 4.22 0.77
C PHE A 359 7.50 2.68 0.71
N GLY A 360 8.34 1.98 1.48
CA GLY A 360 8.40 0.53 1.44
C GLY A 360 7.18 -0.19 2.03
N ALA A 361 6.35 0.48 2.84
CA ALA A 361 5.10 -0.10 3.36
C ALA A 361 4.08 -0.46 2.26
N ARG A 362 4.23 0.10 1.04
CA ARG A 362 3.44 -0.28 -0.14
C ARG A 362 3.46 -1.77 -0.48
N TYR A 363 4.55 -2.45 -0.14
CA TYR A 363 4.69 -3.89 -0.36
C TYR A 363 3.78 -4.72 0.57
N GLY A 364 3.14 -4.10 1.56
CA GLY A 364 2.22 -4.73 2.49
C GLY A 364 0.74 -4.46 2.21
N MET A 365 0.37 -3.65 1.23
CA MET A 365 -1.04 -3.23 1.03
C MET A 365 -2.00 -4.42 0.88
N LEU A 366 -1.57 -5.48 0.17
CA LEU A 366 -2.36 -6.70 -0.02
C LEU A 366 -2.50 -7.57 1.24
N SER A 367 -1.69 -7.36 2.28
CA SER A 367 -1.80 -8.16 3.51
C SER A 367 -3.04 -7.81 4.34
N GLY A 368 -3.70 -6.68 4.03
CA GLY A 368 -4.88 -6.20 4.76
C GLY A 368 -5.99 -7.25 4.87
N LEU A 369 -6.37 -7.90 3.76
CA LEU A 369 -7.43 -8.92 3.79
C LEU A 369 -7.02 -10.16 4.60
N GLY A 370 -5.79 -10.66 4.38
CA GLY A 370 -5.30 -11.86 5.05
C GLY A 370 -5.24 -11.69 6.57
N GLY A 371 -4.63 -10.60 7.03
CA GLY A 371 -4.58 -10.26 8.46
C GLY A 371 -5.98 -10.05 9.04
N SER A 372 -6.88 -9.39 8.30
CA SER A 372 -8.25 -9.12 8.75
C SER A 372 -9.09 -10.38 8.93
N LEU A 373 -8.93 -11.38 8.04
CA LEU A 373 -9.59 -12.68 8.19
C LEU A 373 -9.09 -13.45 9.41
N ILE A 374 -7.78 -13.40 9.69
CA ILE A 374 -7.20 -14.03 10.90
C ILE A 374 -7.78 -13.38 12.17
N ILE A 375 -7.81 -12.05 12.23
CA ILE A 375 -8.40 -11.31 13.36
C ILE A 375 -9.89 -11.61 13.50
N LEU A 376 -10.65 -11.66 12.40
CA LEU A 376 -12.06 -12.05 12.43
C LEU A 376 -12.22 -13.46 13.01
N ALA A 377 -11.34 -14.39 12.66
CA ALA A 377 -11.37 -15.73 13.21
C ALA A 377 -11.12 -15.72 14.73
N ILE A 378 -10.13 -14.96 15.20
CA ILE A 378 -9.86 -14.76 16.65
C ILE A 378 -11.10 -14.17 17.35
N TRP A 379 -11.68 -13.11 16.77
CA TRP A 379 -12.86 -12.44 17.33
C TRP A 379 -14.07 -13.38 17.44
N ARG A 380 -14.27 -14.28 16.47
CA ARG A 380 -15.34 -15.30 16.49
C ARG A 380 -15.20 -16.34 17.59
N VAL A 381 -14.00 -16.49 18.16
CA VAL A 381 -13.71 -17.46 19.23
C VAL A 381 -14.02 -16.89 20.62
N LEU A 382 -14.17 -15.57 20.72
CA LEU A 382 -14.51 -14.89 21.98
C LEU A 382 -15.89 -15.34 22.51
N PRO A 383 -16.11 -15.28 23.85
CA PRO A 383 -17.36 -15.71 24.46
C PRO A 383 -18.61 -15.12 23.79
N GLN A 384 -19.67 -15.92 23.65
CA GLN A 384 -20.85 -15.56 22.84
C GLN A 384 -21.67 -14.36 23.35
N ARG A 385 -21.32 -13.77 24.50
CA ARG A 385 -21.99 -12.56 25.02
C ARG A 385 -21.84 -11.41 24.02
N ALA A 386 -22.94 -11.03 23.37
CA ALA A 386 -22.96 -10.05 22.29
C ALA A 386 -22.33 -8.70 22.71
N ALA A 387 -22.63 -8.23 23.92
CA ALA A 387 -22.07 -7.00 24.47
C ALA A 387 -20.53 -7.05 24.59
N LEU A 388 -19.97 -8.17 25.07
CA LEU A 388 -18.52 -8.32 25.20
C LEU A 388 -17.84 -8.34 23.83
N ARG A 389 -18.39 -9.07 22.85
CA ARG A 389 -17.86 -9.11 21.48
C ARG A 389 -17.88 -7.73 20.81
N LEU A 390 -18.95 -6.96 21.04
CA LEU A 390 -19.05 -5.58 20.58
C LEU A 390 -17.99 -4.68 21.23
N ILE A 391 -17.85 -4.73 22.56
CA ILE A 391 -16.84 -3.95 23.29
C ILE A 391 -15.44 -4.28 22.77
N VAL A 392 -15.10 -5.57 22.62
CA VAL A 392 -13.80 -5.98 22.09
C VAL A 392 -13.59 -5.48 20.66
N ALA A 393 -14.61 -5.57 19.78
CA ALA A 393 -14.52 -5.05 18.42
C ALA A 393 -14.28 -3.52 18.41
N VAL A 394 -15.02 -2.76 19.23
CA VAL A 394 -14.89 -1.31 19.32
C VAL A 394 -13.52 -0.90 19.86
N VAL A 395 -13.07 -1.52 20.95
CA VAL A 395 -11.74 -1.25 21.54
C VAL A 395 -10.63 -1.59 20.54
N PHE A 396 -10.76 -2.71 19.83
CA PHE A 396 -9.78 -3.12 18.83
C PHE A 396 -9.72 -2.16 17.64
N LEU A 397 -10.87 -1.78 17.08
CA LEU A 397 -10.95 -0.79 16.00
C LEU A 397 -10.43 0.58 16.47
N ALA A 398 -10.79 1.02 17.68
CA ALA A 398 -10.29 2.26 18.26
C ALA A 398 -8.75 2.24 18.41
N GLY A 399 -8.17 1.12 18.82
CA GLY A 399 -6.72 0.94 18.89
C GLY A 399 -6.04 1.04 17.52
N LEU A 400 -6.61 0.41 16.49
CA LEU A 400 -6.11 0.53 15.11
C LEU A 400 -6.28 1.95 14.55
N THR A 401 -7.41 2.59 14.81
CA THR A 401 -7.65 3.99 14.43
C THR A 401 -6.65 4.92 15.11
N TRP A 402 -6.43 4.75 16.41
CA TRP A 402 -5.42 5.52 17.15
C TRP A 402 -4.02 5.32 16.58
N ARG A 403 -3.66 4.08 16.24
CA ARG A 403 -2.37 3.76 15.59
C ARG A 403 -2.22 4.51 14.26
N GLY A 404 -3.23 4.45 13.39
CA GLY A 404 -3.23 5.15 12.10
C GLY A 404 -3.13 6.67 12.26
N LEU A 405 -3.95 7.26 13.15
CA LEU A 405 -3.87 8.68 13.48
C LEU A 405 -2.49 9.08 14.00
N SER A 406 -1.89 8.26 14.86
CA SER A 406 -0.56 8.50 15.40
C SER A 406 0.53 8.42 14.34
N ASP A 407 0.43 7.50 13.37
CA ASP A 407 1.35 7.43 12.23
C ASP A 407 1.23 8.69 11.37
N ASP A 408 0.00 9.06 11.00
CA ASP A 408 -0.27 10.23 10.17
C ASP A 408 0.22 11.52 10.84
N LEU A 409 -0.02 11.68 12.15
CA LEU A 409 0.49 12.81 12.92
C LEU A 409 2.02 12.81 13.04
N MET A 410 2.68 11.66 13.23
CA MET A 410 4.14 11.58 13.21
C MET A 410 4.69 12.08 11.86
N TRP A 411 4.06 11.67 10.76
CA TRP A 411 4.43 12.12 9.43
C TRP A 411 4.17 13.61 9.23
N LEU A 412 3.05 14.15 9.73
CA LEU A 412 2.84 15.60 9.76
C LEU A 412 3.92 16.33 10.57
N GLY A 413 4.44 15.71 11.63
CA GLY A 413 5.61 16.23 12.35
C GLY A 413 6.86 16.29 11.46
N ARG A 414 7.12 15.25 10.67
CA ARG A 414 8.18 15.27 9.64
C ARG A 414 7.94 16.39 8.62
N TRP A 415 6.72 16.55 8.14
CA TRP A 415 6.37 17.61 7.20
C TRP A 415 6.57 19.01 7.78
N ALA A 416 6.22 19.23 9.05
CA ALA A 416 6.48 20.49 9.74
C ALA A 416 7.98 20.80 9.78
N LYS A 417 8.82 19.80 10.04
CA LYS A 417 10.27 19.94 9.94
C LYS A 417 10.73 20.27 8.52
N ASP A 418 10.20 19.58 7.51
CA ASP A 418 10.56 19.82 6.10
C ASP A 418 10.22 21.26 5.68
N LYS A 419 9.05 21.75 6.08
CA LYS A 419 8.63 23.14 5.88
C LYS A 419 9.52 24.12 6.64
N ALA A 420 9.88 23.81 7.87
CA ALA A 420 10.83 24.63 8.64
C ALA A 420 12.17 24.74 7.92
N ALA A 421 12.70 23.63 7.38
CA ALA A 421 13.94 23.62 6.59
C ALA A 421 13.85 24.55 5.39
N VAL A 422 12.78 24.46 4.60
CA VAL A 422 12.56 25.33 3.43
C VAL A 422 12.47 26.80 3.83
N VAL A 423 11.69 27.12 4.87
CA VAL A 423 11.51 28.50 5.34
C VAL A 423 12.83 29.09 5.84
N THR A 424 13.61 28.34 6.63
CA THR A 424 14.91 28.80 7.13
C THR A 424 15.95 28.91 6.02
N LEU A 425 15.99 27.97 5.07
CA LEU A 425 16.89 28.04 3.90
C LEU A 425 16.60 29.27 3.03
N ALA A 426 15.34 29.66 2.88
CA ALA A 426 14.94 30.83 2.09
C ALA A 426 15.43 32.16 2.69
N GLU A 427 15.77 32.20 3.99
CA GLU A 427 16.35 33.37 4.65
C GLU A 427 17.88 33.44 4.54
N LEU A 428 18.52 32.33 4.15
CA LEU A 428 19.96 32.27 3.96
C LEU A 428 20.33 32.63 2.51
N PRO A 429 21.51 33.25 2.30
CA PRO A 429 21.99 33.50 0.94
C PRO A 429 22.17 32.16 0.21
N ALA A 430 21.65 32.10 -1.02
CA ALA A 430 21.79 30.91 -1.86
C ALA A 430 23.29 30.63 -2.13
N PRO A 431 23.74 29.37 -1.97
CA PRO A 431 25.05 28.94 -2.44
C PRO A 431 25.26 29.20 -3.92
N VAL A 432 26.53 29.25 -4.35
CA VAL A 432 26.86 29.32 -5.78
C VAL A 432 26.23 28.13 -6.51
N GLU A 433 25.63 28.38 -7.67
CA GLU A 433 25.00 27.35 -8.49
C GLU A 433 25.99 26.22 -8.81
N GLY A 434 25.51 24.97 -8.81
CA GLY A 434 26.34 23.79 -9.02
C GLY A 434 27.02 23.23 -7.78
N THR A 435 26.86 23.87 -6.61
CA THR A 435 27.41 23.38 -5.34
C THR A 435 26.65 22.13 -4.88
N VAL A 436 27.38 21.14 -4.38
CA VAL A 436 26.79 19.95 -3.73
C VAL A 436 26.63 20.23 -2.23
N LEU A 437 25.41 20.06 -1.73
CA LEU A 437 25.04 20.35 -0.35
C LEU A 437 24.95 19.05 0.46
N LEU A 438 25.87 18.89 1.40
CA LEU A 438 25.98 17.73 2.28
C LEU A 438 25.10 17.96 3.51
N TRP A 439 24.03 17.20 3.61
CA TRP A 439 23.02 17.36 4.63
C TRP A 439 23.38 16.55 5.88
N ASP A 440 23.66 17.26 6.98
CA ASP A 440 23.94 16.70 8.31
C ASP A 440 22.72 16.92 9.21
N ASP A 441 21.86 15.89 9.30
CA ASP A 441 20.64 15.90 10.09
C ASP A 441 20.75 15.06 11.37
N SER A 442 20.87 15.71 12.52
CA SER A 442 20.87 15.02 13.81
C SER A 442 19.46 14.81 14.38
N TRP A 443 18.42 15.45 13.83
CA TRP A 443 17.06 15.44 14.37
C TRP A 443 16.07 14.66 13.51
N ARG A 444 16.34 13.36 13.32
CA ARG A 444 15.55 12.54 12.39
C ARG A 444 14.19 12.15 12.97
N ILE A 445 13.11 12.62 12.35
CA ILE A 445 11.75 12.18 12.65
C ILE A 445 11.49 10.86 11.93
N GLY A 446 10.94 9.86 12.64
CA GLY A 446 10.65 8.54 12.08
C GLY A 446 11.89 7.70 11.72
N ARG A 447 13.10 8.15 12.10
CA ARG A 447 14.39 7.54 11.69
C ARG A 447 14.63 7.51 10.18
N GLU A 448 13.90 8.32 9.42
CA GLU A 448 14.10 8.45 7.97
C GLU A 448 15.33 9.32 7.66
N THR A 449 15.92 9.06 6.51
CA THR A 449 16.95 9.89 5.87
C THR A 449 16.34 10.61 4.68
N TYR A 450 16.94 11.70 4.24
CA TYR A 450 16.49 12.40 3.04
C TYR A 450 17.19 11.88 1.80
N ARG A 451 16.40 11.55 0.78
CA ARG A 451 16.94 11.18 -0.53
C ARG A 451 17.40 12.42 -1.29
N PRO A 452 18.31 12.30 -2.27
CA PRO A 452 18.85 13.45 -2.99
C PRO A 452 17.78 14.32 -3.66
N PHE A 453 16.69 13.71 -4.17
CA PHE A 453 15.57 14.47 -4.74
C PHE A 453 14.81 15.30 -3.69
N GLU A 454 14.74 14.86 -2.43
CA GLU A 454 13.99 15.55 -1.35
C GLU A 454 14.69 16.84 -1.01
N LEU A 455 16.02 16.74 -0.84
CA LEU A 455 16.87 17.89 -0.60
C LEU A 455 16.88 18.85 -1.79
N SER A 456 16.97 18.33 -3.02
CA SER A 456 16.93 19.16 -4.24
C SER A 456 15.60 19.92 -4.36
N TRP A 457 14.48 19.32 -3.93
CA TRP A 457 13.21 20.03 -3.84
C TRP A 457 13.20 21.10 -2.74
N PHE A 458 13.83 20.88 -1.59
CA PHE A 458 13.98 21.92 -0.57
C PHE A 458 14.71 23.14 -1.13
N PHE A 459 15.84 22.93 -1.80
CA PHE A 459 16.63 24.01 -2.38
C PHE A 459 15.87 24.74 -3.48
N ARG A 460 15.15 24.01 -4.33
CA ARG A 460 14.27 24.62 -5.33
C ARG A 460 13.16 25.47 -4.68
N LYS A 461 12.54 24.98 -3.60
CA LYS A 461 11.49 25.73 -2.90
C LYS A 461 12.04 26.94 -2.17
N ALA A 462 13.25 26.87 -1.64
CA ALA A 462 13.90 27.96 -0.92
C ALA A 462 14.45 29.05 -1.85
N TRP A 463 15.10 28.66 -2.97
CA TRP A 463 15.87 29.59 -3.83
C TRP A 463 15.36 29.68 -5.27
N GLY A 464 14.32 28.93 -5.63
CA GLY A 464 13.60 29.07 -6.90
C GLY A 464 14.23 28.39 -8.13
N ARG A 465 15.36 27.68 -7.99
CA ARG A 465 16.07 27.04 -9.11
C ARG A 465 16.43 25.57 -8.86
N GLU A 466 16.59 24.80 -9.94
CA GLU A 466 17.02 23.39 -9.93
C GLU A 466 18.56 23.24 -10.01
N ALA A 467 19.29 24.06 -9.26
CA ALA A 467 20.72 24.29 -9.46
C ALA A 467 21.62 23.71 -8.35
N TRP A 468 21.07 22.98 -7.38
CA TRP A 468 21.81 22.42 -6.26
C TRP A 468 21.41 20.97 -6.00
N LEU A 469 22.41 20.11 -5.80
CA LEU A 469 22.23 18.70 -5.45
C LEU A 469 22.43 18.53 -3.94
N GLY A 470 21.49 17.86 -3.29
CA GLY A 470 21.62 17.48 -1.88
C GLY A 470 22.01 16.01 -1.69
N ILE A 471 22.83 15.72 -0.69
CA ILE A 471 23.17 14.35 -0.27
C ILE A 471 23.10 14.28 1.25
N ASP A 472 22.25 13.40 1.80
CA ASP A 472 22.23 13.09 3.23
C ASP A 472 23.42 12.21 3.60
N LEU A 473 24.27 12.71 4.50
CA LEU A 473 25.50 12.04 4.93
C LEU A 473 25.24 10.69 5.64
N LEU A 474 24.02 10.46 6.12
CA LEU A 474 23.62 9.20 6.74
C LEU A 474 22.96 8.23 5.76
N GLU A 475 22.53 8.69 4.58
CA GLU A 475 21.93 7.83 3.55
C GLU A 475 23.01 7.20 2.66
N ARG A 476 23.95 8.01 2.17
CA ARG A 476 24.93 7.60 1.15
C ARG A 476 26.28 8.27 1.35
N ASP A 477 27.31 7.56 0.91
CA ASP A 477 28.65 8.13 0.71
C ASP A 477 28.61 9.10 -0.50
N PRO A 478 28.97 10.39 -0.32
CA PRO A 478 28.91 11.38 -1.38
C PRO A 478 29.77 11.01 -2.61
N ASP A 479 30.96 10.49 -2.38
CA ASP A 479 31.90 10.15 -3.46
C ASP A 479 31.41 8.96 -4.27
N ALA A 480 30.82 7.95 -3.64
CA ALA A 480 30.18 6.84 -4.34
C ALA A 480 29.00 7.32 -5.20
N PHE A 481 28.12 8.17 -4.64
CA PHE A 481 26.94 8.67 -5.34
C PHE A 481 27.28 9.46 -6.61
N LEU A 482 28.24 10.40 -6.51
CA LEU A 482 28.66 11.23 -7.64
C LEU A 482 29.37 10.44 -8.74
N ARG A 483 29.93 9.26 -8.43
CA ARG A 483 30.56 8.35 -9.39
C ARG A 483 29.56 7.40 -10.07
N GLU A 484 28.51 6.98 -9.35
CA GLU A 484 27.57 5.94 -9.79
C GLU A 484 26.49 6.47 -10.74
N ASP A 485 26.06 7.74 -10.58
CA ASP A 485 24.94 8.27 -11.35
C ASP A 485 25.38 9.04 -12.61
N SER A 486 25.00 8.51 -13.77
CA SER A 486 25.12 9.21 -15.05
C SER A 486 24.34 10.54 -15.03
N HIS A 487 24.89 11.60 -15.62
CA HIS A 487 24.26 12.94 -15.74
C HIS A 487 22.77 12.89 -16.13
N THR A 488 22.40 12.01 -17.07
CA THR A 488 21.02 11.87 -17.56
C THR A 488 20.05 11.42 -16.48
N ARG A 489 20.49 10.56 -15.54
CA ARG A 489 19.68 10.15 -14.39
C ARG A 489 19.50 11.31 -13.42
N LEU A 490 20.57 12.04 -13.12
CA LEU A 490 20.52 13.15 -12.18
C LEU A 490 19.48 14.19 -12.59
N LYS A 491 19.52 14.62 -13.86
CA LYS A 491 18.63 15.66 -14.39
C LYS A 491 17.15 15.26 -14.50
N ARG A 492 16.86 13.96 -14.69
CA ARG A 492 15.47 13.48 -14.87
C ARG A 492 14.83 12.98 -13.58
N TYR A 493 15.61 12.54 -12.60
CA TYR A 493 15.08 12.02 -11.33
C TYR A 493 15.12 13.02 -10.19
N TYR A 494 16.15 13.87 -10.11
CA TYR A 494 16.43 14.63 -8.87
C TYR A 494 16.04 16.11 -8.91
N ILE A 495 15.27 16.59 -9.90
CA ILE A 495 14.90 18.03 -9.99
C ILE A 495 16.17 18.88 -10.13
N LEU A 496 16.98 18.53 -11.13
CA LEU A 496 18.32 19.08 -11.36
C LEU A 496 18.51 19.51 -12.83
N SER A 497 17.47 20.04 -13.48
CA SER A 497 17.55 20.45 -14.89
C SER A 497 18.68 21.48 -15.13
N ASP A 498 18.81 22.44 -14.21
CA ASP A 498 19.82 23.52 -14.24
C ASP A 498 21.16 23.14 -13.61
N PHE A 499 21.25 21.99 -12.93
CA PHE A 499 22.47 21.61 -12.20
C PHE A 499 23.64 21.34 -13.15
N ILE A 500 24.75 22.04 -12.89
CA ILE A 500 26.06 21.83 -13.50
C ILE A 500 27.07 21.90 -12.35
N GLN A 501 27.69 20.77 -11.99
CA GLN A 501 28.57 20.72 -10.83
C GLN A 501 29.73 21.71 -10.97
N ASN A 502 29.95 22.53 -9.94
CA ASN A 502 30.99 23.57 -9.91
C ASN A 502 32.27 23.16 -9.15
N GLY A 503 32.29 21.95 -8.59
CA GLY A 503 33.41 21.40 -7.82
C GLY A 503 33.45 21.81 -6.35
N CYS A 504 32.48 22.58 -5.86
CA CYS A 504 32.39 23.00 -4.47
C CYS A 504 31.38 22.15 -3.69
N THR A 505 31.65 21.98 -2.39
CA THR A 505 30.74 21.37 -1.43
C THR A 505 30.50 22.31 -0.24
N GLN A 506 29.33 22.19 0.38
CA GLN A 506 29.00 22.85 1.65
C GLN A 506 28.21 21.91 2.54
N ILE A 507 28.40 22.00 3.85
CA ILE A 507 27.63 21.23 4.83
C ILE A 507 26.42 22.06 5.27
N VAL A 508 25.23 21.48 5.17
CA VAL A 508 24.00 22.00 5.76
C VAL A 508 23.74 21.26 7.06
N THR A 509 23.99 21.93 8.18
CA THR A 509 23.78 21.36 9.51
C THR A 509 22.36 21.68 9.97
N VAL A 510 21.60 20.64 10.32
CA VAL A 510 20.23 20.75 10.85
C VAL A 510 20.17 20.14 12.25
N ARG A 511 19.74 20.95 13.21
CA ARG A 511 19.54 20.57 14.62
C ARG A 511 18.13 20.96 15.07
N ALA A 512 17.58 20.21 16.02
CA ALA A 512 16.34 20.61 16.69
C ALA A 512 16.61 21.84 17.56
N ALA A 513 15.68 22.79 17.61
CA ALA A 513 15.70 23.80 18.66
C ALA A 513 15.37 23.20 20.04
N ASP A 514 14.51 22.18 20.05
CA ASP A 514 14.17 21.35 21.20
C ASP A 514 14.04 19.89 20.74
N ASP A 515 14.97 19.04 21.14
CA ASP A 515 15.03 17.63 20.76
C ASP A 515 14.11 16.73 21.61
N THR A 516 13.43 17.30 22.61
CA THR A 516 12.48 16.58 23.48
C THR A 516 11.06 16.55 22.92
N ILE A 517 10.78 17.31 21.85
CA ILE A 517 9.44 17.39 21.25
C ILE A 517 9.08 16.05 20.59
N ASP A 518 7.99 15.46 21.05
CA ASP A 518 7.39 14.28 20.43
C ASP A 518 6.86 14.59 19.01
N PRO A 519 7.23 13.79 17.98
CA PRO A 519 6.78 14.03 16.61
C PRO A 519 5.26 14.02 16.39
N VAL A 520 4.51 13.22 17.15
CA VAL A 520 3.04 13.17 17.06
C VAL A 520 2.45 14.49 17.56
N ARG A 521 2.95 14.98 18.68
CA ARG A 521 2.60 16.32 19.18
C ARG A 521 2.97 17.41 18.15
N LEU A 522 4.16 17.36 17.57
CA LEU A 522 4.59 18.32 16.55
C LEU A 522 3.62 18.36 15.35
N GLY A 523 3.22 17.20 14.84
CA GLY A 523 2.24 17.13 13.75
C GLY A 523 0.86 17.64 14.13
N SER A 524 0.42 17.43 15.37
CA SER A 524 -0.84 18.00 15.86
C SER A 524 -0.79 19.52 15.96
N GLU A 525 0.32 20.10 16.43
CA GLU A 525 0.51 21.55 16.51
C GLU A 525 0.57 22.17 15.11
N TYR A 526 1.24 21.51 14.17
CA TYR A 526 1.24 21.90 12.75
C TYR A 526 -0.18 21.95 12.19
N LEU A 527 -0.96 20.87 12.35
CA LEU A 527 -2.31 20.77 11.81
C LEU A 527 -3.25 21.85 12.38
N VAL A 528 -3.21 22.06 13.70
CA VAL A 528 -4.00 23.11 14.36
C VAL A 528 -3.63 24.49 13.84
N ARG A 529 -2.34 24.80 13.70
CA ARG A 529 -1.90 26.10 13.18
C ARG A 529 -2.25 26.28 11.71
N HIS A 530 -2.10 25.23 10.89
CA HIS A 530 -2.47 25.24 9.48
C HIS A 530 -3.95 25.56 9.27
N LEU A 531 -4.84 24.93 10.05
CA LEU A 531 -6.29 25.06 9.89
C LEU A 531 -6.88 26.28 10.60
N ALA A 532 -6.45 26.57 11.83
CA ALA A 532 -7.13 27.51 12.71
C ALA A 532 -6.33 28.79 12.99
N ALA A 533 -5.01 28.80 12.77
CA ALA A 533 -4.16 29.95 13.08
C ALA A 533 -3.02 30.14 12.05
N PRO A 534 -3.34 30.24 10.74
CA PRO A 534 -2.33 30.23 9.67
C PRO A 534 -1.32 31.38 9.79
N GLY A 535 -1.74 32.53 10.34
CA GLY A 535 -0.85 33.67 10.59
C GLY A 535 0.26 33.42 11.62
N THR A 536 0.20 32.32 12.38
CA THR A 536 1.25 31.92 13.34
C THR A 536 2.15 30.79 12.84
N LEU A 537 1.86 30.24 11.66
CA LEU A 537 2.52 29.04 11.15
C LEU A 537 4.00 29.29 10.87
N ASP A 538 4.35 30.37 10.18
CA ASP A 538 5.76 30.66 9.84
C ASP A 538 6.63 30.89 11.08
N ALA A 539 6.11 31.62 12.07
CA ALA A 539 6.81 31.84 13.33
C ALA A 539 7.05 30.53 14.09
N PHE A 540 6.05 29.64 14.09
CA PHE A 540 6.20 28.29 14.63
C PHE A 540 7.25 27.49 13.87
N LEU A 541 7.18 27.42 12.54
CA LEU A 541 8.11 26.66 11.70
C LEU A 541 9.56 27.11 11.93
N LYS A 542 9.82 28.41 11.93
CA LYS A 542 11.16 28.96 12.18
C LYS A 542 11.71 28.62 13.56
N SER A 543 10.85 28.41 14.55
CA SER A 543 11.27 28.04 15.90
C SER A 543 11.66 26.57 16.06
N LEU A 544 11.41 25.71 15.06
CA LEU A 544 11.62 24.26 15.18
C LEU A 544 13.07 23.82 14.98
N ILE A 545 13.84 24.53 14.15
CA ILE A 545 15.18 24.10 13.74
C ILE A 545 16.22 25.21 13.85
N ASP A 546 17.45 24.82 14.17
CA ASP A 546 18.65 25.60 13.90
C ASP A 546 19.31 25.02 12.65
N LEU A 547 19.31 25.79 11.55
CA LEU A 547 19.86 25.40 10.26
C LEU A 547 20.96 26.36 9.85
N LYS A 548 22.13 25.83 9.51
CA LYS A 548 23.31 26.61 9.10
C LYS A 548 23.98 25.98 7.89
N ILE A 549 24.60 26.80 7.05
CA ILE A 549 25.40 26.37 5.90
C ILE A 549 26.87 26.74 6.17
N SER A 550 27.78 25.77 6.06
CA SER A 550 29.21 26.00 6.22
C SER A 550 29.79 26.87 5.10
N PRO A 551 31.00 27.45 5.26
CA PRO A 551 31.75 27.98 4.14
C PRO A 551 31.95 26.94 3.03
N ALA A 552 32.10 27.39 1.79
CA ALA A 552 32.32 26.52 0.64
C ALA A 552 33.73 25.92 0.66
N GLU A 553 33.79 24.60 0.51
CA GLU A 553 35.03 23.86 0.31
C GLU A 553 35.13 23.46 -1.16
N CYS A 554 35.96 24.18 -1.91
CA CYS A 554 36.21 23.89 -3.32
C CYS A 554 37.56 23.18 -3.43
N SER A 555 37.56 21.86 -3.22
CA SER A 555 38.68 21.03 -3.67
C SER A 555 38.46 20.69 -5.14
N GLN A 556 39.52 20.54 -5.94
CA GLN A 556 39.37 19.95 -7.28
C GLN A 556 38.91 18.51 -7.11
N ILE A 557 37.61 18.28 -6.95
CA ILE A 557 37.01 16.97 -7.17
C ILE A 557 37.34 16.66 -8.62
N THR A 558 38.30 15.76 -8.83
CA THR A 558 38.72 15.27 -10.14
C THR A 558 37.46 14.86 -10.89
N SER A 559 37.04 15.73 -11.79
CA SER A 559 35.78 15.62 -12.47
C SER A 559 35.84 14.41 -13.40
N SER A 560 35.29 13.28 -12.98
CA SER A 560 34.76 12.31 -13.94
C SER A 560 33.50 12.84 -14.64
N LEU A 561 33.03 14.04 -14.26
CA LEU A 561 31.83 14.70 -14.79
C LEU A 561 32.12 15.84 -15.79
N ALA A 562 33.40 16.11 -16.12
CA ALA A 562 33.74 17.03 -17.19
C ALA A 562 33.91 16.28 -18.51
N LEU A 563 32.83 16.12 -19.28
CA LEU A 563 32.87 15.75 -20.70
C LEU A 563 31.79 16.52 -21.49
N PRO A 564 31.99 16.73 -22.81
CA PRO A 564 31.74 17.97 -23.53
C PRO A 564 30.25 18.29 -23.77
N PRO A 565 29.90 19.50 -24.25
CA PRO A 565 28.52 19.86 -24.56
C PRO A 565 27.90 18.87 -25.55
N TYR A 566 26.92 18.10 -25.08
CA TYR A 566 26.14 17.23 -25.95
C TYR A 566 25.15 18.07 -26.76
N ASN A 567 25.39 18.13 -28.07
CA ASN A 567 24.42 18.57 -29.05
C ASN A 567 23.20 17.65 -29.01
N TYR A 568 21.99 18.23 -29.03
CA TYR A 568 20.74 17.51 -29.26
C TYR A 568 20.72 16.94 -30.68
N GLY A 569 21.30 15.75 -30.84
CA GLY A 569 21.10 14.88 -32.00
C GLY A 569 20.44 13.61 -31.52
N MET A 570 19.14 13.45 -31.78
CA MET A 570 18.48 12.16 -31.66
C MET A 570 19.19 11.16 -32.57
N VAL A 571 19.88 10.19 -31.97
CA VAL A 571 20.24 8.94 -32.65
C VAL A 571 19.78 7.81 -31.73
N PHE A 572 18.68 7.20 -32.12
CA PHE A 572 18.32 5.86 -31.67
C PHE A 572 19.35 4.91 -32.28
N ASP A 573 20.28 4.41 -31.49
CA ASP A 573 21.04 3.22 -31.88
C ASP A 573 20.81 2.11 -30.87
N GLN A 574 20.48 0.96 -31.44
CA GLN A 574 20.06 -0.28 -30.81
C GLN A 574 21.25 -0.95 -30.10
N ALA A 575 21.05 -1.34 -28.84
CA ALA A 575 21.73 -2.46 -28.19
C ALA A 575 20.86 -3.01 -27.05
#